data_AF-B4IMD2-F1
#
_entry.id   AF-B4IMD2-F1
#
_cell.length_a   1.000
_cell.length_b   1.000
_cell.length_c   1.000
_cell.angle_alpha   90.00
_cell.angle_beta   90.00
_cell.angle_gamma   90.00
#
_symmetry.space_group_name_H-M   'P 1'
#
loop_
_entity.id
_entity.type
_entity.pdbx_description
1 polymer ?
#
loop_
_entity_poly.entity_id
_entity_poly.type
_entity_poly.pdbx_seq_one_letter_code
_entity_poly.pdbx_strand_id
1 'polypeptide(L)'
;MFQKFLSDDFNQAFFKVFFEKMKDAQQEIKSTVTVNTTDIAAKAHEHKQDTNLELDKIARKHGLKGNGVVITEELKRELHNAGLATARAYGNARNIQSGEESSAISVNNPLEDILAEKLEKHKDSRDQRNQLSNKVLVIQLILRFLQLLCKNHYPDMQNLLRNQNKKTNNNLVSETLMFLGCICGSTTGGLGLLGLYINEHNVALINQTLEALTEYCQGPCNENQNCIATHESNGLDIITALILNNINPLGENRMDLVLELKNNASKLLLAIMESRGDSENAERILYNMNPCSMCLCNIKNN
;
A
#
# COMPACT_ATOMS: atom_id res chain seq x y z
N MET A 1 -10.50 32.17 -7.99
CA MET A 1 -9.83 31.06 -8.70
C MET A 1 -10.83 30.31 -9.59
N PHE A 2 -11.95 29.85 -9.04
CA PHE A 2 -13.01 29.16 -9.78
C PHE A 2 -13.50 29.90 -11.05
N GLN A 3 -13.75 31.21 -10.99
CA GLN A 3 -14.12 32.00 -12.19
C GLN A 3 -13.07 31.98 -13.32
N LYS A 4 -11.78 31.79 -13.00
CA LYS A 4 -10.73 31.59 -14.03
C LYS A 4 -10.79 30.19 -14.64
N PHE A 5 -11.25 29.19 -13.89
CA PHE A 5 -11.52 27.86 -14.43
C PHE A 5 -12.78 27.81 -15.31
N LEU A 6 -13.69 28.76 -15.20
CA LEU A 6 -14.83 28.86 -16.12
C LEU A 6 -14.45 29.44 -17.50
N SER A 7 -13.22 29.95 -17.65
CA SER A 7 -12.71 30.39 -18.94
C SER A 7 -12.43 29.18 -19.82
N ASP A 8 -13.15 29.10 -20.94
CA ASP A 8 -13.40 27.84 -21.67
C ASP A 8 -12.12 27.20 -22.27
N ASP A 9 -11.15 28.02 -22.69
CA ASP A 9 -9.86 27.55 -23.22
C ASP A 9 -8.85 27.18 -22.12
N PHE A 10 -8.88 27.92 -21.00
CA PHE A 10 -7.97 27.69 -19.87
C PHE A 10 -8.32 26.40 -19.12
N ASN A 11 -9.62 26.15 -18.94
CA ASN A 11 -10.14 24.95 -18.28
C ASN A 11 -9.60 23.66 -18.89
N GLN A 12 -9.77 23.51 -20.21
CA GLN A 12 -9.44 22.27 -20.91
C GLN A 12 -7.94 21.99 -20.85
N ALA A 13 -7.10 22.98 -21.16
CA ALA A 13 -5.66 22.85 -21.12
C ALA A 13 -5.17 22.52 -19.70
N PHE A 14 -5.76 23.16 -18.69
CA PHE A 14 -5.39 22.97 -17.28
C PHE A 14 -5.64 21.53 -16.81
N PHE A 15 -6.87 21.01 -16.96
CA PHE A 15 -7.17 19.64 -16.50
C PHE A 15 -6.52 18.56 -17.36
N LYS A 16 -6.30 18.83 -18.66
CA LYS A 16 -5.59 17.90 -19.55
C LYS A 16 -4.18 17.61 -19.05
N VAL A 17 -3.46 18.60 -18.52
CA VAL A 17 -2.10 18.40 -17.98
C VAL A 17 -2.12 17.42 -16.81
N PHE A 18 -3.04 17.57 -15.86
CA PHE A 18 -3.13 16.63 -14.71
C PHE A 18 -3.53 15.23 -15.15
N PHE A 19 -4.45 15.14 -16.11
CA PHE A 19 -4.92 13.88 -16.67
C PHE A 19 -3.77 13.12 -17.35
N GLU A 20 -3.00 13.79 -18.21
CA GLU A 20 -1.83 13.20 -18.88
C GLU A 20 -0.76 12.79 -17.86
N LYS A 21 -0.49 13.60 -16.83
CA LYS A 21 0.46 13.24 -15.78
C LYS A 21 0.04 12.00 -14.98
N MET A 22 -1.24 11.87 -14.65
CA MET A 22 -1.76 10.67 -13.99
C MET A 22 -1.59 9.43 -14.88
N LYS A 23 -1.87 9.53 -16.19
CA LYS A 23 -1.67 8.43 -17.14
C LYS A 23 -0.21 8.04 -17.28
N ASP A 24 0.70 9.02 -17.41
CA ASP A 24 2.14 8.77 -17.47
C ASP A 24 2.62 8.01 -16.22
N ALA A 25 2.16 8.43 -15.04
CA ALA A 25 2.52 7.78 -13.79
C ALA A 25 1.93 6.36 -13.67
N GLN A 26 0.68 6.15 -14.10
CA GLN A 26 0.08 4.81 -14.16
C GLN A 26 0.90 3.88 -15.08
N GLN A 27 1.30 4.37 -16.25
CA GLN A 27 2.06 3.58 -17.22
C GLN A 27 3.46 3.23 -16.69
N GLU A 28 4.12 4.18 -16.03
CA GLU A 28 5.41 4.00 -15.38
C GLU A 28 5.35 2.96 -14.24
N ILE A 29 4.30 3.00 -13.41
CA ILE A 29 4.07 2.00 -12.37
C ILE A 29 3.89 0.63 -13.02
N LYS A 30 3.01 0.53 -14.04
CA LYS A 30 2.75 -0.72 -14.74
C LYS A 30 4.02 -1.33 -15.34
N SER A 31 4.86 -0.52 -16.00
CA SER A 31 6.09 -1.00 -16.61
C SER A 31 7.13 -1.45 -15.59
N THR A 32 7.13 -0.88 -14.39
CA THR A 32 8.06 -1.25 -13.31
C THR A 32 7.55 -2.48 -12.56
N VAL A 33 6.24 -2.57 -12.36
CA VAL A 33 5.58 -3.68 -11.64
C VAL A 33 5.62 -4.98 -12.43
N THR A 34 5.40 -4.96 -13.76
CA THR A 34 5.46 -6.18 -14.60
C THR A 34 6.85 -6.82 -14.66
N VAL A 35 7.91 -6.05 -14.35
CA VAL A 35 9.28 -6.56 -14.27
C VAL A 35 9.60 -7.13 -12.89
N ASN A 36 8.90 -6.66 -11.84
CA ASN A 36 9.15 -7.04 -10.44
C ASN A 36 8.25 -8.16 -9.90
N THR A 37 7.14 -8.51 -10.59
CA THR A 37 6.18 -9.54 -10.18
C THR A 37 6.78 -10.92 -9.99
N THR A 38 7.72 -11.32 -10.84
CA THR A 38 8.40 -12.62 -10.75
C THR A 38 9.20 -12.76 -9.47
N ASP A 39 9.84 -11.67 -9.02
CA ASP A 39 10.72 -11.66 -7.86
C ASP A 39 9.95 -11.52 -6.54
N ILE A 40 8.84 -10.77 -6.55
CA ILE A 40 7.98 -10.56 -5.38
C ILE A 40 7.18 -11.83 -5.05
N ALA A 41 6.62 -12.50 -6.08
CA ALA A 41 5.90 -13.76 -5.89
C ALA A 41 6.84 -14.91 -5.45
N ALA A 42 8.07 -14.97 -6.00
CA ALA A 42 9.07 -15.95 -5.60
C ALA A 42 9.45 -15.81 -4.11
N LYS A 43 9.65 -14.57 -3.62
CA LYS A 43 9.96 -14.32 -2.20
C LYS A 43 8.81 -14.64 -1.25
N ALA A 44 7.56 -14.44 -1.67
CA ALA A 44 6.39 -14.83 -0.87
C ALA A 44 6.29 -16.36 -0.72
N HIS A 45 6.76 -17.13 -1.71
CA HIS A 45 6.88 -18.58 -1.62
C HIS A 45 8.10 -19.05 -0.82
N GLU A 46 9.25 -18.37 -0.93
CA GLU A 46 10.45 -18.65 -0.13
C GLU A 46 10.19 -18.45 1.37
N HIS A 47 9.53 -17.35 1.76
CA HIS A 47 9.25 -17.06 3.17
C HIS A 47 8.31 -18.09 3.82
N LYS A 48 7.43 -18.73 3.02
CA LYS A 48 6.56 -19.86 3.41
C LYS A 48 7.27 -21.21 3.40
N GLN A 49 8.28 -21.40 2.56
CA GLN A 49 9.08 -22.63 2.50
C GLN A 49 10.12 -22.68 3.63
N ASP A 50 10.80 -21.58 3.94
CA ASP A 50 11.79 -21.55 5.02
C ASP A 50 11.17 -21.80 6.39
N THR A 51 9.95 -21.31 6.62
CA THR A 51 9.17 -21.62 7.83
C THR A 51 8.80 -23.11 7.90
N ASN A 52 8.37 -23.72 6.80
CA ASN A 52 8.03 -25.15 6.74
C ASN A 52 9.26 -26.08 6.86
N LEU A 53 10.40 -25.71 6.27
CA LEU A 53 11.63 -26.50 6.28
C LEU A 53 12.35 -26.47 7.65
N GLU A 54 12.24 -25.38 8.40
CA GLU A 54 12.68 -25.29 9.80
C GLU A 54 11.81 -26.14 10.73
N LEU A 55 10.47 -26.11 10.55
CA LEU A 55 9.51 -26.92 11.32
C LEU A 55 9.80 -28.43 11.18
N ASP A 56 10.12 -28.90 9.98
CA ASP A 56 10.40 -30.30 9.68
C ASP A 56 11.78 -30.81 10.16
N LYS A 57 12.73 -29.89 10.37
CA LYS A 57 14.05 -30.21 10.94
C LYS A 57 14.02 -30.24 12.47
N ILE A 58 13.14 -29.45 13.09
CA ILE A 58 12.96 -29.44 14.55
C ILE A 58 12.10 -30.63 15.01
N ALA A 59 11.07 -31.01 14.25
CA ALA A 59 10.20 -32.14 14.58
C ALA A 59 10.93 -33.51 14.60
N ARG A 60 12.01 -33.66 13.81
CA ARG A 60 12.76 -34.93 13.72
C ARG A 60 13.81 -35.14 14.81
N LYS A 61 14.02 -34.19 15.74
CA LYS A 61 15.09 -34.29 16.75
C LYS A 61 14.65 -34.28 18.21
N HIS A 62 13.35 -34.29 18.53
CA HIS A 62 12.90 -34.31 19.92
C HIS A 62 11.93 -35.46 20.22
N GLY A 63 12.46 -36.68 20.20
CA GLY A 63 11.85 -37.80 20.92
C GLY A 63 12.16 -37.70 22.40
N LEU A 64 11.40 -36.90 23.16
CA LEU A 64 11.37 -36.97 24.64
C LEU A 64 10.03 -36.48 25.17
N LYS A 65 9.32 -37.38 25.86
CA LYS A 65 8.10 -37.13 26.63
C LYS A 65 8.34 -36.03 27.67
N GLY A 66 7.46 -35.03 27.71
CA GLY A 66 7.37 -34.07 28.81
C GLY A 66 6.29 -33.03 28.51
N ASN A 67 5.34 -32.86 29.45
CA ASN A 67 4.20 -31.95 29.44
C ASN A 67 4.43 -30.68 28.58
N GLY A 68 3.76 -30.62 27.42
CA GLY A 68 3.98 -29.59 26.42
C GLY A 68 3.32 -28.27 26.77
N VAL A 69 4.14 -27.26 27.05
CA VAL A 69 3.75 -25.87 26.80
C VAL A 69 3.71 -25.71 25.28
N VAL A 70 2.52 -25.41 24.75
CA VAL A 70 2.34 -25.11 23.32
C VAL A 70 2.95 -23.74 23.05
N ILE A 71 4.13 -23.70 22.43
CA ILE A 71 4.74 -22.45 21.97
C ILE A 71 3.98 -22.04 20.70
N THR A 72 3.14 -21.02 20.82
CA THR A 72 2.48 -20.38 19.67
C THR A 72 3.51 -19.66 18.80
N GLU A 73 3.30 -19.61 17.48
CA GLU A 73 4.18 -18.89 16.53
C GLU A 73 4.43 -17.42 16.93
N GLU A 74 3.43 -16.77 17.54
CA GLU A 74 3.57 -15.41 18.07
C GLU A 74 4.63 -15.32 19.17
N LEU A 75 4.57 -16.22 20.16
CA LEU A 75 5.54 -16.29 21.26
C LEU A 75 6.96 -16.60 20.75
N LYS A 76 7.08 -17.44 19.72
CA LYS A 76 8.37 -17.74 19.09
C LYS A 76 8.97 -16.52 18.39
N ARG A 77 8.14 -15.72 17.72
CA ARG A 77 8.54 -14.47 17.07
C ARG A 77 8.93 -13.39 18.07
N GLU A 78 8.15 -13.21 19.14
CA GLU A 78 8.48 -12.29 20.21
C GLU A 78 9.81 -12.67 20.89
N LEU A 79 10.04 -13.97 21.12
CA LEU A 79 11.30 -14.45 21.70
C LEU A 79 12.49 -14.18 20.77
N HIS A 80 12.33 -14.37 19.46
CA HIS A 80 13.37 -14.05 18.48
C HIS A 80 13.69 -12.55 18.44
N ASN A 81 12.67 -11.69 18.45
CA ASN A 81 12.84 -10.25 18.47
C ASN A 81 13.47 -9.75 19.77
N ALA A 82 13.08 -10.33 20.91
CA ALA A 82 13.72 -10.08 22.20
C ALA A 82 15.19 -10.52 22.21
N GLY A 83 15.51 -11.65 21.56
CA GLY A 83 16.87 -12.13 21.37
C GLY A 83 17.74 -11.14 20.57
N LEU A 84 17.21 -10.63 19.46
CA LEU A 84 17.89 -9.61 18.64
C LEU A 84 18.08 -8.29 19.39
N ALA A 85 17.07 -7.84 20.12
CA ALA A 85 17.16 -6.63 20.96
C ALA A 85 18.21 -6.80 22.07
N THR A 86 18.27 -7.98 22.68
CA THR A 86 19.27 -8.32 23.71
C THR A 86 20.68 -8.37 23.12
N ALA A 87 20.86 -9.00 21.95
CA ALA A 87 22.16 -9.05 21.27
C ALA A 87 22.67 -7.65 20.90
N ARG A 88 21.77 -6.78 20.41
CA ARG A 88 22.10 -5.37 20.11
C ARG A 88 22.45 -4.57 21.37
N ALA A 89 21.70 -4.75 22.45
CA ALA A 89 21.98 -4.11 23.73
C ALA A 89 23.33 -4.59 24.31
N TYR A 90 23.65 -5.88 24.17
CA TYR A 90 24.92 -6.45 24.63
C TYR A 90 26.12 -5.97 23.81
N GLY A 91 25.96 -5.82 22.48
CA GLY A 91 26.97 -5.24 21.61
C GLY A 91 27.26 -3.77 21.95
N ASN A 92 26.21 -2.98 22.20
CA ASN A 92 26.37 -1.59 22.63
C ASN A 92 26.99 -1.47 24.03
N ALA A 93 26.62 -2.34 24.97
CA ALA A 93 27.20 -2.35 26.31
C ALA A 93 28.70 -2.69 26.29
N ARG A 94 29.13 -3.59 25.41
CA ARG A 94 30.56 -3.91 25.21
C ARG A 94 31.35 -2.75 24.61
N ASN A 95 30.72 -1.93 23.76
CA ASN A 95 31.36 -0.71 23.22
C ASN A 95 31.46 0.42 24.25
N ILE A 96 30.53 0.50 25.21
CA ILE A 96 30.54 1.52 26.27
C ILE A 96 31.63 1.22 27.33
N GLN A 97 32.12 -0.02 27.42
CA GLN A 97 33.06 -0.45 28.45
C GLN A 97 34.54 -0.27 28.08
N SER A 98 34.84 0.42 26.97
CA SER A 98 36.20 0.76 26.53
C SER A 98 36.58 2.16 27.02
N GLY A 99 36.82 2.26 28.32
CA GLY A 99 37.26 3.48 28.98
C GLY A 99 38.11 3.17 30.20
N GLU A 100 39.23 2.47 30.01
CA GLU A 100 40.45 2.61 30.82
C GLU A 100 41.58 1.72 30.23
N GLU A 101 42.80 2.25 30.31
CA GLU A 101 44.01 1.80 29.63
C GLU A 101 44.34 0.32 29.83
N SER A 102 44.54 -0.43 28.73
CA SER A 102 45.68 -1.34 28.54
C SER A 102 45.56 -2.09 27.22
N SER A 103 46.69 -2.11 26.50
CA SER A 103 46.99 -2.89 25.31
C SER A 103 46.28 -4.24 25.22
N ALA A 104 45.27 -4.35 24.35
CA ALA A 104 44.81 -5.61 23.81
C ALA A 104 44.42 -5.40 22.35
N ILE A 105 44.96 -6.27 21.50
CA ILE A 105 44.81 -6.30 20.05
C ILE A 105 43.34 -6.17 19.67
N SER A 106 43.00 -5.12 18.93
CA SER A 106 41.73 -5.01 18.22
C SER A 106 41.70 -6.13 17.18
N VAL A 107 41.06 -7.24 17.52
CA VAL A 107 40.66 -8.23 16.52
C VAL A 107 39.47 -7.61 15.80
N ASN A 108 39.77 -6.69 14.88
CA ASN A 108 38.81 -6.29 13.85
C ASN A 108 38.51 -7.57 13.09
N ASN A 109 37.40 -8.24 13.42
CA ASN A 109 36.96 -9.42 12.71
C ASN A 109 36.66 -8.99 11.28
N PRO A 110 37.48 -9.36 10.27
CA PRO A 110 37.23 -8.97 8.89
C PRO A 110 35.88 -9.53 8.41
N LEU A 111 35.38 -10.56 9.09
CA LEU A 111 34.06 -11.13 8.87
C LEU A 111 32.92 -10.19 9.23
N GLU A 112 33.02 -9.39 10.30
CA GLU A 112 31.94 -8.46 10.71
C GLU A 112 31.88 -7.25 9.79
N ASP A 113 33.03 -6.69 9.39
CA ASP A 113 33.08 -5.61 8.39
C ASP A 113 32.60 -6.10 7.02
N ILE A 114 32.98 -7.32 6.60
CA ILE A 114 32.48 -7.90 5.33
C ILE A 114 30.98 -8.22 5.42
N LEU A 115 30.46 -8.65 6.58
CA LEU A 115 29.02 -8.88 6.76
C LEU A 115 28.24 -7.58 6.77
N ALA A 116 28.73 -6.55 7.47
CA ALA A 116 28.13 -5.22 7.52
C ALA A 116 28.18 -4.56 6.14
N GLU A 117 29.31 -4.60 5.44
CA GLU A 117 29.46 -4.06 4.10
C GLU A 117 28.59 -4.81 3.08
N LYS A 118 28.44 -6.14 3.21
CA LYS A 118 27.47 -6.92 2.41
C LYS A 118 26.03 -6.59 2.78
N LEU A 119 25.70 -6.40 4.06
CA LEU A 119 24.34 -6.05 4.50
C LEU A 119 23.94 -4.65 4.01
N GLU A 120 24.85 -3.69 4.12
CA GLU A 120 24.70 -2.29 3.67
C GLU A 120 24.58 -2.22 2.13
N LYS A 121 25.50 -2.86 1.38
CA LYS A 121 25.37 -2.95 -0.10
C LYS A 121 24.08 -3.62 -0.55
N HIS A 122 23.62 -4.64 0.20
CA HIS A 122 22.39 -5.36 -0.11
C HIS A 122 21.12 -4.62 0.34
N LYS A 123 21.23 -3.66 1.27
CA LYS A 123 20.16 -2.76 1.72
C LYS A 123 20.03 -1.55 0.78
N ASP A 124 21.13 -0.90 0.41
CA ASP A 124 21.16 0.18 -0.59
C ASP A 124 20.60 -0.28 -1.95
N SER A 125 20.93 -1.52 -2.36
CA SER A 125 20.41 -2.12 -3.59
C SER A 125 18.92 -2.48 -3.51
N ARG A 126 18.32 -2.59 -2.31
CA ARG A 126 16.88 -2.81 -2.12
C ARG A 126 16.12 -1.49 -2.05
N ASP A 127 16.67 -0.51 -1.33
CA ASP A 127 16.06 0.82 -1.16
C ASP A 127 15.98 1.58 -2.49
N GLN A 128 16.99 1.44 -3.36
CA GLN A 128 16.95 2.00 -4.72
C GLN A 128 15.90 1.34 -5.64
N ARG A 129 15.58 0.05 -5.43
CA ARG A 129 14.61 -0.69 -6.27
C ARG A 129 13.15 -0.40 -5.89
N ASN A 130 12.89 -0.02 -4.65
CA ASN A 130 11.54 0.30 -4.17
C ASN A 130 11.22 1.80 -4.22
N GLN A 131 12.17 2.62 -4.67
CA GLN A 131 11.98 4.07 -4.77
C GLN A 131 11.08 4.41 -5.97
N LEU A 132 10.04 5.19 -5.70
CA LEU A 132 9.12 5.66 -6.74
C LEU A 132 9.83 6.65 -7.68
N SER A 133 9.55 6.55 -8.98
CA SER A 133 10.13 7.47 -9.95
C SER A 133 9.59 8.90 -9.77
N ASN A 134 10.33 9.89 -10.28
CA ASN A 134 9.90 11.30 -10.21
C ASN A 134 8.52 11.55 -10.88
N LYS A 135 8.17 10.76 -11.91
CA LYS A 135 6.84 10.84 -12.55
C LYS A 135 5.72 10.38 -11.61
N VAL A 136 6.01 9.47 -10.69
CA VAL A 136 5.05 9.00 -9.69
C VAL A 136 5.01 9.95 -8.50
N LEU A 137 6.16 10.46 -8.04
CA LEU A 137 6.23 11.38 -6.91
C LEU A 137 5.49 12.70 -7.15
N VAL A 138 5.50 13.23 -8.39
CA VAL A 138 4.76 14.47 -8.71
C VAL A 138 3.24 14.31 -8.54
N ILE A 139 2.72 13.08 -8.64
CA ILE A 139 1.29 12.81 -8.42
C ILE A 139 0.88 13.16 -7.00
N GLN A 140 1.75 13.00 -6.01
CA GLN A 140 1.46 13.37 -4.63
C GLN A 140 1.07 14.86 -4.51
N LEU A 141 1.83 15.73 -5.18
CA LEU A 141 1.60 17.17 -5.17
C LEU A 141 0.32 17.52 -5.95
N ILE A 142 0.10 16.87 -7.10
CA ILE A 142 -1.11 17.05 -7.91
C ILE A 142 -2.35 16.68 -7.10
N LEU A 143 -2.35 15.50 -6.47
CA LEU A 143 -3.46 15.03 -5.65
C LEU A 143 -3.69 15.94 -4.46
N ARG A 144 -2.63 16.40 -3.79
CA ARG A 144 -2.77 17.36 -2.69
C ARG A 144 -3.40 18.67 -3.16
N PHE A 145 -2.98 19.19 -4.31
CA PHE A 145 -3.56 20.40 -4.88
C PHE A 145 -5.05 20.22 -5.22
N LEU A 146 -5.41 19.14 -5.92
CA LEU A 146 -6.80 18.84 -6.29
C LEU A 146 -7.68 18.60 -5.06
N GLN A 147 -7.17 17.89 -4.05
CA GLN A 147 -7.82 17.70 -2.74
C GLN A 147 -8.17 19.07 -2.12
N LEU A 148 -7.23 20.01 -2.09
CA LEU A 148 -7.46 21.35 -1.53
C LEU A 148 -8.49 22.16 -2.31
N LEU A 149 -8.64 21.94 -3.62
CA LEU A 149 -9.68 22.59 -4.42
C LEU A 149 -11.09 22.06 -4.10
N CYS A 150 -11.20 20.79 -3.70
CA CYS A 150 -12.47 20.15 -3.35
C CYS A 150 -12.85 20.26 -1.87
N LYS A 151 -11.96 20.79 -1.02
CA LYS A 151 -12.25 21.00 0.40
C LYS A 151 -13.53 21.79 0.63
N ASN A 152 -14.21 21.49 1.75
CA ASN A 152 -15.51 22.03 2.12
C ASN A 152 -16.66 21.62 1.17
N HIS A 153 -16.47 20.52 0.43
CA HIS A 153 -17.52 19.86 -0.38
C HIS A 153 -18.12 20.79 -1.43
N TYR A 154 -17.27 21.56 -2.11
CA TYR A 154 -17.71 22.53 -3.11
C TYR A 154 -18.15 21.82 -4.41
N PRO A 155 -19.47 21.70 -4.70
CA PRO A 155 -19.95 20.76 -5.72
C PRO A 155 -19.53 21.14 -7.13
N ASP A 156 -19.43 22.44 -7.43
CA ASP A 156 -19.07 22.89 -8.76
C ASP A 156 -17.64 22.46 -9.12
N MET A 157 -16.70 22.56 -8.17
CA MET A 157 -15.32 22.13 -8.39
C MET A 157 -15.18 20.61 -8.42
N GLN A 158 -15.89 19.90 -7.53
CA GLN A 158 -15.96 18.43 -7.54
C GLN A 158 -16.49 17.90 -8.88
N ASN A 159 -17.56 18.50 -9.40
CA ASN A 159 -18.12 18.16 -10.70
C ASN A 159 -17.18 18.56 -11.84
N LEU A 160 -16.48 19.69 -11.72
CA LEU A 160 -15.52 20.12 -12.73
C LEU A 160 -14.31 19.19 -12.86
N LEU A 161 -13.94 18.43 -11.81
CA LEU A 161 -12.93 17.39 -11.92
C LEU A 161 -13.38 16.20 -12.80
N ARG A 162 -14.70 15.92 -12.83
CA ARG A 162 -15.29 14.83 -13.61
C ARG A 162 -15.71 15.26 -15.01
N ASN A 163 -16.37 16.42 -15.12
CA ASN A 163 -17.02 16.91 -16.33
C ASN A 163 -16.74 18.41 -16.53
N GLN A 164 -15.96 18.74 -17.56
CA GLN A 164 -15.64 20.11 -17.95
C GLN A 164 -16.57 20.67 -19.03
N ASN A 165 -17.69 19.98 -19.34
CA ASN A 165 -18.66 20.35 -20.36
C ASN A 165 -18.05 20.49 -21.77
N LYS A 166 -17.09 19.63 -22.10
CA LYS A 166 -16.44 19.58 -23.42
C LYS A 166 -16.81 18.30 -24.17
N LYS A 167 -16.52 18.28 -25.48
CA LYS A 167 -16.67 17.08 -26.32
C LYS A 167 -15.89 15.88 -25.79
N THR A 168 -14.73 16.14 -25.17
CA THR A 168 -13.92 15.15 -24.46
C THR A 168 -13.60 15.68 -23.07
N ASN A 169 -14.12 15.02 -22.04
CA ASN A 169 -13.86 15.37 -20.65
C ASN A 169 -12.63 14.62 -20.13
N ASN A 170 -11.80 15.31 -19.36
CA ASN A 170 -10.67 14.74 -18.65
C ASN A 170 -11.17 14.38 -17.25
N ASN A 171 -11.70 13.16 -17.09
CA ASN A 171 -12.28 12.71 -15.83
C ASN A 171 -11.17 12.36 -14.82
N LEU A 172 -10.78 13.33 -13.99
CA LEU A 172 -9.72 13.16 -13.00
C LEU A 172 -10.14 12.27 -11.83
N VAL A 173 -11.43 12.10 -11.57
CA VAL A 173 -11.95 11.17 -10.55
C VAL A 173 -11.63 9.73 -10.96
N SER A 174 -12.00 9.37 -12.20
CA SER A 174 -11.66 8.07 -12.78
C SER A 174 -10.15 7.82 -12.87
N GLU A 175 -9.37 8.79 -13.35
CA GLU A 175 -7.92 8.61 -13.46
C GLU A 175 -7.23 8.48 -12.09
N THR A 176 -7.73 9.18 -11.06
CA THR A 176 -7.21 9.03 -9.69
C THR A 176 -7.52 7.64 -9.15
N LEU A 177 -8.71 7.10 -9.44
CA LEU A 177 -9.10 5.73 -9.06
C LEU A 177 -8.26 4.68 -9.80
N MET A 178 -8.03 4.85 -11.11
CA MET A 178 -7.15 3.98 -11.88
C MET A 178 -5.72 4.03 -11.35
N PHE A 179 -5.22 5.21 -10.99
CA PHE A 179 -3.92 5.36 -10.34
C PHE A 179 -3.84 4.59 -9.02
N LEU A 180 -4.87 4.68 -8.15
CA LEU A 180 -4.96 3.89 -6.92
C LEU A 180 -4.87 2.38 -7.21
N GLY A 181 -5.64 1.90 -8.18
CA GLY A 181 -5.58 0.49 -8.60
C GLY A 181 -4.19 0.08 -9.08
N CYS A 182 -3.50 0.93 -9.85
CA CYS A 182 -2.17 0.65 -10.37
C CYS A 182 -1.12 0.58 -9.27
N ILE A 183 -1.07 1.57 -8.38
CA ILE A 183 -0.07 1.63 -7.30
C ILE A 183 -0.27 0.53 -6.26
N CYS A 184 -1.50 0.04 -6.09
CA CYS A 184 -1.79 -1.10 -5.23
C CYS A 184 -1.61 -2.46 -5.92
N GLY A 185 -1.39 -2.52 -7.24
CA GLY A 185 -1.14 -3.78 -7.96
C GLY A 185 -2.38 -4.51 -8.50
N SER A 186 -3.49 -3.80 -8.73
CA SER A 186 -4.73 -4.34 -9.29
C SER A 186 -4.62 -4.77 -10.77
N THR A 187 -3.47 -4.63 -11.41
CA THR A 187 -3.25 -4.93 -12.83
C THR A 187 -3.08 -6.41 -13.15
N THR A 188 -3.07 -7.30 -12.14
CA THR A 188 -2.74 -8.73 -12.27
C THR A 188 -3.93 -9.70 -12.11
N GLY A 189 -5.16 -9.24 -12.35
CA GLY A 189 -6.32 -10.15 -12.45
C GLY A 189 -6.79 -10.80 -11.14
N GLY A 190 -6.32 -10.30 -9.98
CA GLY A 190 -6.79 -10.73 -8.67
C GLY A 190 -6.35 -9.77 -7.56
N LEU A 191 -7.28 -9.41 -6.66
CA LEU A 191 -7.06 -8.56 -5.49
C LEU A 191 -6.13 -9.22 -4.43
N GLY A 192 -5.82 -10.51 -4.57
CA GLY A 192 -5.08 -11.30 -3.59
C GLY A 192 -3.60 -10.93 -3.41
N LEU A 193 -3.03 -10.07 -4.27
CA LEU A 193 -1.62 -9.64 -4.19
C LEU A 193 -1.43 -8.17 -3.79
N LEU A 194 -2.50 -7.43 -3.48
CA LEU A 194 -2.42 -5.99 -3.13
C LEU A 194 -1.43 -5.74 -1.97
N GLY A 195 -1.40 -6.64 -0.98
CA GLY A 195 -0.52 -6.51 0.18
C GLY A 195 0.98 -6.50 -0.15
N LEU A 196 1.39 -7.13 -1.26
CA LEU A 196 2.79 -7.24 -1.66
C LEU A 196 3.33 -5.96 -2.33
N TYR A 197 2.43 -5.15 -2.89
CA TYR A 197 2.81 -3.90 -3.55
C TYR A 197 2.88 -2.74 -2.58
N ILE A 198 2.19 -2.81 -1.44
CA ILE A 198 2.15 -1.74 -0.44
C ILE A 198 3.36 -1.88 0.48
N ASN A 199 4.16 -0.82 0.56
CA ASN A 199 5.38 -0.77 1.37
C ASN A 199 5.61 0.64 1.95
N GLU A 200 6.64 0.79 2.77
CA GLU A 200 6.94 2.05 3.45
C GLU A 200 7.22 3.23 2.50
N HIS A 201 7.68 2.97 1.27
CA HIS A 201 8.03 4.00 0.31
C HIS A 201 6.82 4.55 -0.47
N ASN A 202 5.73 3.79 -0.56
CA ASN A 202 4.55 4.20 -1.35
C ASN A 202 3.29 4.44 -0.51
N VAL A 203 3.21 3.94 0.72
CA VAL A 203 2.01 4.06 1.56
C VAL A 203 1.54 5.51 1.76
N ALA A 204 2.47 6.47 1.87
CA ALA A 204 2.14 7.89 2.00
C ALA A 204 1.40 8.44 0.76
N LEU A 205 1.80 8.00 -0.43
CA LEU A 205 1.15 8.39 -1.69
C LEU A 205 -0.22 7.71 -1.84
N ILE A 206 -0.35 6.46 -1.39
CA ILE A 206 -1.63 5.76 -1.38
C ILE A 206 -2.62 6.47 -0.43
N ASN A 207 -2.17 6.83 0.78
CA ASN A 207 -2.97 7.64 1.72
C ASN A 207 -3.41 8.96 1.09
N GLN A 208 -2.49 9.70 0.46
CA GLN A 208 -2.82 10.95 -0.23
C GLN A 208 -3.85 10.75 -1.37
N THR A 209 -3.83 9.59 -2.03
CA THR A 209 -4.80 9.23 -3.08
C THR A 209 -6.18 8.96 -2.49
N LEU A 210 -6.25 8.20 -1.40
CA LEU A 210 -7.49 7.91 -0.67
C LEU A 210 -8.13 9.19 -0.13
N GLU A 211 -7.33 10.09 0.46
CA GLU A 211 -7.81 11.39 0.94
C GLU A 211 -8.35 12.28 -0.18
N ALA A 212 -7.65 12.34 -1.32
CA ALA A 212 -8.11 13.12 -2.47
C ALA A 212 -9.44 12.59 -3.02
N LEU A 213 -9.56 11.26 -3.22
CA LEU A 213 -10.81 10.63 -3.63
C LEU A 213 -11.94 10.87 -2.61
N THR A 214 -11.61 10.88 -1.31
CA THR A 214 -12.61 11.18 -0.26
C THR A 214 -13.18 12.58 -0.47
N GLU A 215 -12.32 13.59 -0.63
CA GLU A 215 -12.77 14.98 -0.85
C GLU A 215 -13.48 15.18 -2.20
N TYR A 216 -13.20 14.35 -3.22
CA TYR A 216 -13.95 14.39 -4.49
C TYR A 216 -15.40 13.93 -4.33
N CYS A 217 -15.66 13.04 -3.37
CA CYS A 217 -16.96 12.38 -3.19
C CYS A 217 -17.75 12.89 -1.97
N GLN A 218 -17.08 13.48 -0.99
CA GLN A 218 -17.69 13.89 0.28
C GLN A 218 -18.66 15.06 0.08
N GLY A 219 -19.81 15.00 0.77
CA GLY A 219 -20.96 15.88 0.54
C GLY A 219 -21.98 15.27 -0.44
N PRO A 220 -23.09 15.96 -0.77
CA PRO A 220 -24.07 15.45 -1.72
C PRO A 220 -23.55 15.56 -3.17
N CYS A 221 -22.56 14.74 -3.52
CA CYS A 221 -21.95 14.64 -4.86
C CYS A 221 -22.18 13.25 -5.46
N ASN A 222 -23.45 12.93 -5.70
CA ASN A 222 -23.91 11.60 -6.15
C ASN A 222 -23.17 11.12 -7.41
N GLU A 223 -22.89 12.04 -8.33
CA GLU A 223 -22.30 11.67 -9.61
C GLU A 223 -20.83 11.29 -9.51
N ASN A 224 -20.06 11.85 -8.55
CA ASN A 224 -18.70 11.39 -8.28
C ASN A 224 -18.72 10.06 -7.51
N GLN A 225 -19.66 9.89 -6.60
CA GLN A 225 -19.85 8.61 -5.88
C GLN A 225 -20.18 7.49 -6.88
N ASN A 226 -21.12 7.71 -7.79
CA ASN A 226 -21.48 6.77 -8.85
C ASN A 226 -20.32 6.53 -9.81
N CYS A 227 -19.55 7.57 -10.16
CA CYS A 227 -18.35 7.44 -10.99
C CYS A 227 -17.33 6.43 -10.41
N ILE A 228 -17.18 6.37 -9.08
CA ILE A 228 -16.30 5.39 -8.43
C ILE A 228 -16.99 4.04 -8.27
N ALA A 229 -18.25 4.02 -7.85
CA ALA A 229 -18.99 2.80 -7.55
C ALA A 229 -19.22 1.91 -8.77
N THR A 230 -19.43 2.51 -9.94
CA THR A 230 -19.72 1.80 -11.20
C THR A 230 -18.54 1.79 -12.17
N HIS A 231 -17.33 2.13 -11.69
CA HIS A 231 -16.16 2.23 -12.56
C HIS A 231 -15.76 0.85 -13.12
N GLU A 232 -15.33 0.82 -14.39
CA GLU A 232 -14.88 -0.41 -15.08
C GLU A 232 -13.66 -1.08 -14.42
N SER A 233 -12.90 -0.34 -13.63
CA SER A 233 -11.75 -0.86 -12.88
C SER A 233 -12.14 -1.48 -11.53
N ASN A 234 -13.43 -1.69 -11.27
CA ASN A 234 -13.97 -2.18 -10.01
C ASN A 234 -13.46 -1.39 -8.79
N GLY A 235 -13.72 -0.07 -8.76
CA GLY A 235 -13.21 0.81 -7.71
C GLY A 235 -13.54 0.35 -6.28
N LEU A 236 -14.77 -0.14 -6.08
CA LEU A 236 -15.21 -0.67 -4.78
C LEU A 236 -14.43 -1.90 -4.36
N ASP A 237 -14.06 -2.78 -5.29
CA ASP A 237 -13.29 -3.98 -4.99
C ASP A 237 -11.90 -3.61 -4.48
N ILE A 238 -11.26 -2.61 -5.11
CA ILE A 238 -9.94 -2.11 -4.69
C ILE A 238 -10.02 -1.56 -3.25
N ILE A 239 -11.01 -0.69 -2.97
CA ILE A 239 -11.20 -0.06 -1.67
C ILE A 239 -11.52 -1.12 -0.60
N THR A 240 -12.42 -2.05 -0.91
CA THR A 240 -12.82 -3.12 0.00
C THR A 240 -11.64 -4.04 0.30
N ALA A 241 -10.84 -4.38 -0.71
CA ALA A 241 -9.66 -5.21 -0.53
C ALA A 241 -8.57 -4.53 0.31
N LEU A 242 -8.39 -3.21 0.21
CA LEU A 242 -7.50 -2.46 1.11
C LEU A 242 -7.93 -2.56 2.58
N ILE A 243 -9.24 -2.62 2.84
CA ILE A 243 -9.80 -2.74 4.19
C ILE A 243 -9.68 -4.19 4.70
N LEU A 244 -10.10 -5.17 3.90
CA LEU A 244 -10.25 -6.55 4.33
C LEU A 244 -8.96 -7.37 4.27
N ASN A 245 -8.08 -7.11 3.29
CA ASN A 245 -6.89 -7.95 3.10
C ASN A 245 -5.81 -7.65 4.14
N ASN A 246 -4.96 -8.66 4.37
CA ASN A 246 -3.73 -8.51 5.13
C ASN A 246 -2.67 -7.83 4.24
N ILE A 247 -2.03 -6.79 4.78
CA ILE A 247 -1.03 -5.98 4.06
C ILE A 247 0.36 -6.40 4.54
N ASN A 248 0.81 -7.58 4.12
CA ASN A 248 2.13 -8.11 4.47
C ASN A 248 3.11 -7.92 3.31
N PRO A 249 4.38 -7.56 3.59
CA PRO A 249 5.05 -7.58 4.91
C PRO A 249 4.89 -6.32 5.77
N LEU A 250 4.26 -5.25 5.26
CA LEU A 250 4.17 -3.96 5.97
C LEU A 250 3.57 -4.09 7.38
N GLY A 251 2.55 -4.95 7.54
CA GLY A 251 1.87 -5.21 8.81
C GLY A 251 2.75 -5.86 9.88
N GLU A 252 3.90 -6.44 9.53
CA GLU A 252 4.80 -7.05 10.52
C GLU A 252 5.64 -6.01 11.26
N ASN A 253 6.08 -4.97 10.56
CA ASN A 253 7.00 -3.96 11.11
C ASN A 253 6.32 -2.61 11.39
N ARG A 254 5.28 -2.27 10.62
CA ARG A 254 4.65 -0.95 10.61
C ARG A 254 3.13 -1.03 10.60
N MET A 255 2.59 -1.61 11.67
CA MET A 255 1.14 -1.69 11.87
C MET A 255 0.49 -0.30 11.95
N ASP A 256 1.21 0.73 12.42
CA ASP A 256 0.78 2.13 12.42
C ASP A 256 0.36 2.60 11.02
N LEU A 257 1.17 2.33 10.01
CA LEU A 257 0.93 2.70 8.62
C LEU A 257 -0.24 1.92 8.01
N VAL A 258 -0.37 0.63 8.36
CA VAL A 258 -1.48 -0.22 7.90
C VAL A 258 -2.82 0.26 8.46
N LEU A 259 -2.86 0.59 9.75
CA LEU A 259 -4.07 1.11 10.39
C LEU A 259 -4.49 2.45 9.82
N GLU A 260 -3.54 3.36 9.57
CA GLU A 260 -3.82 4.64 8.91
C GLU A 260 -4.41 4.43 7.51
N LEU A 261 -3.81 3.54 6.72
CA LEU A 261 -4.29 3.20 5.39
C LEU A 261 -5.71 2.65 5.41
N LYS A 262 -5.99 1.67 6.28
CA LYS A 262 -7.33 1.09 6.43
C LYS A 262 -8.35 2.12 6.90
N ASN A 263 -7.96 3.04 7.78
CA ASN A 263 -8.80 4.14 8.22
C ASN A 263 -9.16 5.08 7.07
N ASN A 264 -8.19 5.48 6.24
CA ASN A 264 -8.44 6.35 5.09
C ASN A 264 -9.28 5.65 4.01
N ALA A 265 -9.05 4.36 3.77
CA ALA A 265 -9.91 3.56 2.87
C ALA A 265 -11.35 3.47 3.40
N SER A 266 -11.52 3.31 4.71
CA SER A 266 -12.84 3.30 5.34
C SER A 266 -13.55 4.65 5.20
N LYS A 267 -12.85 5.78 5.35
CA LYS A 267 -13.41 7.13 5.13
C LYS A 267 -13.87 7.32 3.69
N LEU A 268 -13.08 6.87 2.71
CA LEU A 268 -13.46 6.91 1.31
C LEU A 268 -14.72 6.07 1.05
N LEU A 269 -14.79 4.86 1.60
CA LEU A 269 -15.97 4.01 1.47
C LEU A 269 -17.22 4.68 2.05
N LEU A 270 -17.10 5.31 3.23
CA LEU A 270 -18.19 6.07 3.85
C LEU A 270 -18.62 7.26 2.99
N ALA A 271 -17.68 8.00 2.41
CA ALA A 271 -17.99 9.13 1.51
C ALA A 271 -18.73 8.67 0.24
N ILE A 272 -18.39 7.50 -0.31
CA ILE A 272 -19.11 6.90 -1.45
C ILE A 272 -20.53 6.47 -1.05
N MET A 273 -20.72 6.05 0.20
CA MET A 273 -22.01 5.58 0.74
C MET A 273 -22.90 6.70 1.30
N GLU A 274 -22.45 7.95 1.30
CA GLU A 274 -23.19 9.06 1.94
C GLU A 274 -24.51 9.36 1.20
N SER A 275 -24.57 9.16 -0.12
CA SER A 275 -25.81 9.31 -0.87
C SER A 275 -26.75 8.12 -0.67
N ARG A 276 -27.88 8.40 -0.02
CA ARG A 276 -28.96 7.46 0.26
C ARG A 276 -29.84 7.14 -0.97
N GLY A 277 -29.50 7.67 -2.14
CA GLY A 277 -30.34 7.58 -3.34
C GLY A 277 -30.13 6.31 -4.19
N ASP A 278 -29.07 5.54 -3.94
CA ASP A 278 -28.65 4.49 -4.86
C ASP A 278 -28.60 3.12 -4.18
N SER A 279 -29.74 2.43 -4.15
CA SER A 279 -29.84 1.06 -3.64
C SER A 279 -28.88 0.10 -4.35
N GLU A 280 -28.53 0.39 -5.60
CA GLU A 280 -27.58 -0.39 -6.40
C GLU A 280 -26.15 -0.30 -5.85
N ASN A 281 -25.73 0.89 -5.38
CA ASN A 281 -24.43 1.07 -4.73
C ASN A 281 -24.37 0.32 -3.40
N ALA A 282 -25.45 0.37 -2.61
CA ALA A 282 -25.53 -0.37 -1.35
C ALA A 282 -25.45 -1.89 -1.58
N GLU A 283 -26.13 -2.41 -2.60
CA GLU A 283 -26.08 -3.83 -2.96
C GLU A 283 -24.71 -4.30 -3.45
N ARG A 284 -24.01 -3.51 -4.30
CA ARG A 284 -22.63 -3.82 -4.73
C ARG A 284 -21.66 -3.89 -3.56
N ILE A 285 -21.77 -2.96 -2.62
CA ILE A 285 -20.91 -2.95 -1.43
C ILE A 285 -21.22 -4.16 -0.54
N LEU A 286 -22.52 -4.47 -0.32
CA LEU A 286 -22.92 -5.66 0.43
C LEU A 286 -22.42 -6.95 -0.22
N TYR A 287 -22.43 -7.04 -1.55
CA TYR A 287 -21.90 -8.19 -2.29
C TYR A 287 -20.38 -8.38 -2.05
N ASN A 288 -19.62 -7.29 -2.04
CA ASN A 288 -18.17 -7.31 -1.84
C ASN A 288 -17.76 -7.50 -0.37
N MET A 289 -18.62 -7.08 0.57
CA MET A 289 -18.37 -7.21 2.01
C MET A 289 -18.89 -8.54 2.58
N ASN A 290 -19.66 -9.33 1.81
CA ASN A 290 -20.21 -10.60 2.27
C ASN A 290 -19.12 -11.69 2.37
N PRO A 291 -18.96 -12.37 3.51
CA PRO A 291 -17.93 -13.41 3.67
C PRO A 291 -18.06 -14.59 2.67
N CYS A 292 -19.28 -14.91 2.21
CA CYS A 292 -19.52 -16.08 1.36
C CYS A 292 -18.98 -15.95 -0.08
N SER A 293 -18.97 -14.76 -0.69
CA SER A 293 -18.35 -14.52 -2.00
C SER A 293 -16.83 -14.65 -1.92
N MET A 294 -16.22 -14.27 -0.79
CA MET A 294 -14.78 -14.40 -0.53
C MET A 294 -14.34 -15.85 -0.27
N CYS A 295 -15.14 -16.65 0.43
CA CYS A 295 -14.83 -18.06 0.66
C CYS A 295 -14.82 -18.87 -0.66
N LEU A 296 -15.74 -18.57 -1.60
CA LEU A 296 -15.78 -19.26 -2.90
C LEU A 296 -14.57 -18.97 -3.80
N CYS A 297 -13.99 -17.77 -3.73
CA CYS A 297 -12.74 -17.45 -4.42
C CYS A 297 -11.52 -18.15 -3.82
N ASN A 298 -11.48 -18.34 -2.50
CA ASN A 298 -10.42 -19.10 -1.83
C ASN A 298 -10.57 -20.63 -1.94
N ILE A 299 -11.77 -21.15 -2.21
CA ILE A 299 -12.02 -22.59 -2.39
C ILE A 299 -11.72 -23.04 -3.83
N LYS A 300 -11.74 -22.15 -4.82
CA LYS A 300 -11.39 -22.51 -6.21
C LYS A 300 -9.89 -22.59 -6.52
N ASN A 301 -9.02 -22.23 -5.57
CA ASN A 301 -7.56 -22.22 -5.72
C ASN A 301 -6.83 -23.20 -4.79
N ASN A 302 -7.51 -24.23 -4.28
CA ASN A 302 -6.86 -25.41 -3.68
C ASN A 302 -7.17 -26.65 -4.52
#